data_AF-A0A0B2UJT1-F1
#
_entry.id   AF-A0A0B2UJT1-F1
#
_cell.length_a   1.000
_cell.length_b   1.000
_cell.length_c   1.000
_cell.angle_alpha   90.00
_cell.angle_beta   90.00
_cell.angle_gamma   90.00
#
_symmetry.space_group_name_H-M   'P 1'
#
loop_
_entity.id
_entity.type
_entity.pdbx_description
1 polymer ?
#
loop_
_entity_poly.entity_id
_entity_poly.type
_entity_poly.pdbx_seq_one_letter_code
_entity_poly.pdbx_strand_id
1 'polypeptide(L)'
;MTEGRSLNLFLIGLILENAEQRAFINKAVILPMKTRRIVNALKSCEESKVFLNRVTKREAPDYYEVIKKPMDLSIVQKKIGKYNTFEEFKADLDLIWSNCLEYNQAKYYRDCAFKMANVVSSFEIDVDVKTVPINEEILEIQTANEG
;
A
#
# COMPACT_ATOMS: atom_id res chain seq x y z
N MET A 1 -19.23 4.52 35.58
CA MET A 1 -19.36 5.13 34.24
C MET A 1 -18.33 4.53 33.30
N THR A 2 -18.64 3.43 32.62
CA THR A 2 -17.78 2.88 31.55
C THR A 2 -18.65 2.22 30.48
N GLU A 3 -19.63 2.95 29.94
CA GLU A 3 -20.42 2.53 28.76
C GLU A 3 -19.67 2.74 27.42
N GLY A 4 -18.37 3.03 27.45
CA GLY A 4 -17.65 3.53 26.27
C GLY A 4 -16.93 2.50 25.38
N ARG A 5 -16.97 1.19 25.68
CA ARG A 5 -16.11 0.21 24.96
C ARG A 5 -16.79 -1.02 24.36
N SER A 6 -18.07 -1.28 24.65
CA SER A 6 -18.77 -2.48 24.15
C SER A 6 -19.31 -2.34 22.71
N LEU A 7 -19.42 -1.12 22.19
CA LEU A 7 -19.97 -0.86 20.85
C LEU A 7 -19.03 -1.27 19.70
N ASN A 8 -17.76 -1.60 19.94
CA ASN A 8 -16.78 -1.79 18.86
C ASN A 8 -16.82 -3.22 18.27
N LEU A 9 -16.95 -4.26 19.09
CA LEU A 9 -16.90 -5.66 18.63
C LEU A 9 -18.20 -6.12 17.97
N PHE A 10 -19.36 -5.68 18.47
CA PHE A 10 -20.67 -6.04 17.90
C PHE A 10 -20.88 -5.42 16.51
N LEU A 11 -20.50 -4.16 16.33
CA LEU A 11 -20.55 -3.48 15.02
C LEU A 11 -19.56 -4.08 14.03
N ILE A 12 -18.35 -4.45 14.46
CA ILE A 12 -17.39 -5.19 13.62
C ILE A 12 -17.96 -6.56 13.23
N GLY A 13 -18.60 -7.28 14.16
CA GLY A 13 -19.26 -8.55 13.89
C GLY A 13 -20.38 -8.46 12.85
N LEU A 14 -21.25 -7.44 12.95
CA LEU A 14 -22.34 -7.22 12.00
C LEU A 14 -21.85 -6.81 10.60
N ILE A 15 -20.77 -6.04 10.54
CA ILE A 15 -20.10 -5.63 9.29
C ILE A 15 -19.51 -6.83 8.54
N LEU A 16 -19.01 -7.83 9.27
CA LEU A 16 -18.34 -8.99 8.70
C LEU A 16 -19.30 -10.04 8.12
N GLU A 17 -20.62 -9.94 8.33
CA GLU A 17 -21.60 -10.86 7.74
C GLU A 17 -22.12 -10.38 6.36
N ASN A 18 -22.19 -9.07 6.12
CA ASN A 18 -22.67 -8.50 4.86
C ASN A 18 -21.55 -8.29 3.82
N ALA A 19 -21.64 -8.96 2.67
CA ALA A 19 -20.62 -8.89 1.61
C ALA A 19 -20.44 -7.50 1.00
N GLU A 20 -21.52 -6.73 0.85
CA GLU A 20 -21.48 -5.37 0.30
C GLU A 20 -20.82 -4.40 1.28
N GLN A 21 -21.13 -4.52 2.58
CA GLN A 21 -20.48 -3.71 3.62
C GLN A 21 -19.00 -4.03 3.74
N ARG A 22 -18.62 -5.32 3.70
CA ARG A 22 -17.20 -5.73 3.63
C ARG A 22 -16.50 -5.13 2.43
N ALA A 23 -17.10 -5.21 1.24
CA ALA A 23 -16.54 -4.63 0.03
C ALA A 23 -16.39 -3.11 0.14
N PHE A 24 -17.39 -2.42 0.71
CA PHE A 24 -17.35 -0.99 0.96
C PHE A 24 -16.21 -0.61 1.92
N ILE A 25 -16.07 -1.30 3.05
CA ILE A 25 -15.02 -1.00 4.04
C ILE A 25 -13.63 -1.32 3.48
N ASN A 26 -13.49 -2.43 2.75
CA ASN A 26 -12.26 -2.75 2.06
C ASN A 26 -11.85 -1.62 1.10
N LYS A 27 -12.79 -1.09 0.32
CA LYS A 27 -12.53 -0.02 -0.63
C LYS A 27 -12.32 1.35 0.04
N ALA A 28 -13.14 1.68 1.03
CA ALA A 28 -13.18 3.03 1.63
C ALA A 28 -12.11 3.24 2.71
N VAL A 29 -11.69 2.17 3.39
CA VAL A 29 -10.82 2.24 4.56
C VAL A 29 -9.55 1.40 4.36
N ILE A 30 -9.69 0.09 4.17
CA ILE A 30 -8.55 -0.84 4.23
C ILE A 30 -7.57 -0.61 3.08
N LEU A 31 -8.05 -0.55 1.83
CA LEU A 31 -7.21 -0.36 0.65
C LEU A 31 -6.48 1.01 0.68
N PRO A 32 -7.13 2.15 0.96
CA PRO A 32 -6.43 3.43 1.13
C PRO A 32 -5.39 3.42 2.25
N MET A 33 -5.65 2.74 3.36
CA MET A 33 -4.68 2.60 4.45
C MET A 33 -3.48 1.74 4.04
N LYS A 34 -3.72 0.57 3.45
CA LYS A 34 -2.67 -0.35 2.97
C LYS A 34 -1.77 0.33 1.94
N THR A 35 -2.37 0.94 0.92
CA THR A 35 -1.62 1.65 -0.14
C THR A 35 -0.82 2.83 0.40
N ARG A 36 -1.37 3.62 1.34
CA ARG A 36 -0.63 4.72 1.99
C ARG A 36 0.56 4.23 2.81
N ARG A 37 0.42 3.11 3.55
CA ARG A 37 1.54 2.50 4.28
C ARG A 37 2.67 2.10 3.34
N ILE A 38 2.34 1.46 2.20
CA ILE A 38 3.34 1.06 1.20
C ILE A 38 4.04 2.27 0.60
N VAL A 39 3.31 3.32 0.19
CA VAL A 39 3.93 4.53 -0.37
C VAL A 39 4.83 5.22 0.66
N ASN A 40 4.44 5.26 1.93
CA ASN A 40 5.28 5.81 2.99
C ASN A 40 6.54 4.97 3.24
N ALA A 41 6.42 3.64 3.22
CA ALA A 41 7.56 2.74 3.34
C ALA A 41 8.54 2.91 2.18
N LEU A 42 8.05 2.98 0.95
CA LEU A 42 8.87 3.27 -0.24
C LEU A 42 9.61 4.59 -0.08
N LYS A 43 8.90 5.68 0.24
CA LYS A 43 9.48 7.03 0.42
C LYS A 43 10.50 7.13 1.56
N SER A 44 10.49 6.18 2.50
CA SER A 44 11.48 6.13 3.58
C SER A 44 12.84 5.59 3.12
N CYS A 45 12.89 4.93 1.96
CA CYS A 45 14.11 4.40 1.39
C CYS A 45 14.85 5.50 0.60
N GLU A 46 16.16 5.59 0.78
CA GLU A 46 17.01 6.54 0.06
C GLU A 46 16.92 6.33 -1.47
N GLU A 47 16.83 5.07 -1.90
CA GLU A 47 16.73 4.67 -3.30
C GLU A 47 15.41 5.11 -3.95
N SER A 48 14.40 5.51 -3.17
CA SER A 48 13.14 6.00 -3.71
C SER A 48 13.25 7.40 -4.33
N LYS A 49 14.32 8.16 -4.03
CA LYS A 49 14.49 9.57 -4.46
C LYS A 49 14.36 9.74 -5.97
N VAL A 50 14.89 8.79 -6.74
CA VAL A 50 14.84 8.81 -8.22
C VAL A 50 13.43 8.56 -8.79
N PHE A 51 12.46 8.18 -7.96
CA PHE A 51 11.09 7.86 -8.35
C PHE A 51 10.03 8.79 -7.73
N LEU A 52 10.46 9.79 -6.95
CA LEU A 52 9.53 10.65 -6.21
C LEU A 52 8.68 11.53 -7.13
N ASN A 53 9.28 12.03 -8.21
CA ASN A 53 8.68 12.99 -9.13
C ASN A 53 8.85 12.54 -10.58
N ARG A 54 8.05 13.13 -11.48
CA ARG A 54 8.20 12.91 -12.92
C ARG A 54 9.61 13.23 -13.38
N VAL A 55 10.15 12.34 -14.22
CA VAL A 55 11.36 12.59 -14.99
C VAL A 55 11.14 13.78 -15.91
N THR A 56 12.03 14.77 -15.84
CA THR A 56 11.96 15.97 -16.69
C THR A 56 12.79 15.78 -17.95
N LYS A 57 12.46 16.50 -19.02
CA LYS A 57 13.28 16.53 -20.25
C LYS A 57 14.70 17.07 -20.02
N ARG A 58 14.94 17.79 -18.91
CA ARG A 58 16.28 18.26 -18.55
C ARG A 58 17.15 17.12 -18.03
N GLU A 59 16.56 16.21 -17.27
CA GLU A 59 17.26 15.03 -16.73
C GLU A 59 17.45 13.97 -17.82
N ALA A 60 16.46 13.81 -18.69
CA ALA A 60 16.41 12.78 -19.71
C ALA A 60 15.65 13.30 -20.96
N PRO A 61 16.35 13.90 -21.94
CA PRO A 61 15.73 14.61 -23.07
C PRO A 61 14.78 13.76 -23.93
N ASP A 62 15.11 12.49 -24.14
CA ASP A 62 14.39 11.52 -24.97
C ASP A 62 13.45 10.60 -24.16
N TYR A 63 13.31 10.83 -22.84
CA TYR A 63 12.55 9.93 -21.96
C TYR A 63 11.13 9.66 -22.44
N TYR A 64 10.42 10.70 -22.88
CA TYR A 64 9.02 10.60 -23.34
C TYR A 64 8.90 10.08 -24.78
N GLU A 65 10.01 9.96 -25.51
CA GLU A 65 10.07 9.30 -26.80
C GLU A 65 10.21 7.78 -26.62
N VAL A 66 10.95 7.35 -25.61
CA VAL A 66 11.09 5.93 -25.25
C VAL A 66 9.88 5.46 -24.42
N ILE A 67 9.64 6.09 -23.28
CA ILE A 67 8.63 5.68 -22.30
C ILE A 67 7.27 6.31 -22.62
N LYS A 68 6.33 5.46 -23.05
CA LYS A 68 5.00 5.91 -23.50
C LYS A 68 3.99 6.13 -22.38
N LYS A 69 4.17 5.48 -21.23
CA LYS A 69 3.30 5.61 -20.06
C LYS A 69 4.12 5.97 -18.81
N PRO A 70 4.56 7.22 -18.67
CA PRO A 70 5.31 7.67 -17.50
C PRO A 70 4.50 7.52 -16.20
N MET A 71 5.16 7.10 -15.14
CA MET A 71 4.58 6.97 -13.80
C MET A 71 5.63 7.33 -12.74
N ASP A 72 5.19 7.80 -11.57
CA ASP A 72 6.06 8.15 -10.43
C ASP A 72 5.27 8.11 -9.11
N LEU A 73 5.98 8.13 -7.98
CA LEU A 73 5.37 8.01 -6.65
C LEU A 73 4.50 9.21 -6.27
N SER A 74 4.70 10.40 -6.86
CA SER A 74 3.80 11.55 -6.64
C SER A 74 2.43 11.32 -7.30
N ILE A 75 2.39 10.69 -8.48
CA ILE A 75 1.13 10.32 -9.14
C ILE A 75 0.44 9.22 -8.36
N VAL A 76 1.16 8.16 -7.98
CA VAL A 76 0.61 7.06 -7.19
C VAL A 76 0.01 7.58 -5.88
N GLN A 77 0.72 8.48 -5.18
CA GLN A 77 0.22 9.15 -3.98
C GLN A 77 -1.11 9.89 -4.21
N LYS A 78 -1.25 10.60 -5.35
CA LYS A 78 -2.47 11.34 -5.71
C LYS A 78 -3.62 10.41 -6.14
N LYS A 79 -3.31 9.19 -6.56
CA LYS A 79 -4.30 8.15 -6.93
C LYS A 79 -4.77 7.32 -5.73
N ILE A 80 -4.17 7.43 -4.55
CA ILE A 80 -4.67 6.77 -3.33
C ILE A 80 -6.13 7.16 -3.10
N GLY A 81 -6.99 6.16 -2.87
CA GLY A 81 -8.45 6.32 -2.75
C GLY A 81 -9.21 6.28 -4.08
N LYS A 82 -8.51 6.32 -5.22
CA LYS A 82 -9.10 6.15 -6.57
C LYS A 82 -8.90 4.75 -7.14
N TYR A 83 -7.98 3.97 -6.59
CA TYR A 83 -7.82 2.56 -6.92
C TYR A 83 -9.01 1.75 -6.39
N ASN A 84 -9.54 0.87 -7.22
CA ASN A 84 -10.60 -0.06 -6.85
C ASN A 84 -10.05 -1.32 -6.20
N THR A 85 -8.84 -1.73 -6.60
CA THR A 85 -8.19 -2.93 -6.09
C THR A 85 -6.71 -2.67 -5.76
N PHE A 86 -6.10 -3.61 -5.02
CA PHE A 86 -4.68 -3.54 -4.73
C PHE A 86 -3.83 -3.76 -5.99
N GLU A 87 -4.31 -4.61 -6.90
CA GLU A 87 -3.64 -4.93 -8.17
C GLU A 87 -3.54 -3.70 -9.07
N GLU A 88 -4.56 -2.83 -9.11
CA GLU A 88 -4.48 -1.56 -9.85
C GLU A 88 -3.41 -0.63 -9.28
N PHE A 89 -3.27 -0.58 -7.95
CA PHE A 89 -2.21 0.18 -7.28
C PHE A 89 -0.83 -0.41 -7.55
N LYS A 90 -0.69 -1.74 -7.44
CA LYS A 90 0.56 -2.46 -7.71
C LYS A 90 0.98 -2.29 -9.16
N ALA A 91 0.04 -2.34 -10.11
CA ALA A 91 0.33 -2.16 -11.53
C ALA A 91 0.98 -0.80 -11.83
N ASP A 92 0.56 0.28 -11.15
CA ASP A 92 1.23 1.57 -11.30
C ASP A 92 2.64 1.57 -10.67
N LEU A 93 2.85 0.91 -9.54
CA LEU A 93 4.20 0.76 -8.95
C LEU A 93 5.11 -0.04 -9.88
N ASP A 94 4.64 -1.18 -10.37
CA ASP A 94 5.36 -2.02 -11.34
C ASP A 94 5.68 -1.25 -12.63
N LEU A 95 4.81 -0.33 -13.04
CA LEU A 95 5.05 0.56 -14.17
C LEU A 95 6.23 1.51 -13.91
N ILE A 96 6.39 2.03 -12.69
CA ILE A 96 7.56 2.87 -12.34
C ILE A 96 8.85 2.05 -12.52
N TRP A 97 8.89 0.84 -11.99
CA TRP A 97 10.09 -0.01 -12.02
C TRP A 97 10.40 -0.46 -13.45
N SER A 98 9.40 -0.93 -14.20
CA SER A 98 9.59 -1.37 -15.58
C SER A 98 10.04 -0.23 -16.50
N ASN A 99 9.45 0.96 -16.40
CA ASN A 99 9.92 2.14 -17.14
C ASN A 99 11.38 2.48 -16.80
N CYS A 100 11.77 2.35 -15.53
CA CYS A 100 13.15 2.56 -15.11
C CYS A 100 14.11 1.54 -15.75
N LEU A 101 13.73 0.25 -15.73
CA LEU A 101 14.53 -0.84 -16.31
C LEU A 101 14.56 -0.82 -17.85
N GLU A 102 13.54 -0.25 -18.49
CA GLU A 102 13.49 -0.06 -19.94
C GLU A 102 14.42 1.09 -20.37
N TYR A 103 14.29 2.25 -19.72
CA TYR A 103 15.06 3.45 -20.10
C TYR A 103 16.52 3.40 -19.64
N ASN A 104 16.80 2.94 -18.42
CA ASN A 104 18.14 3.05 -17.83
C ASN A 104 18.97 1.77 -18.00
N GLN A 105 20.17 1.92 -18.54
CA GLN A 105 21.18 0.84 -18.55
C GLN A 105 22.14 0.88 -17.36
N ALA A 106 22.26 2.04 -16.70
CA ALA A 106 23.16 2.21 -15.57
C ALA A 106 22.70 1.38 -14.35
N LYS A 107 23.66 0.68 -13.72
CA LYS A 107 23.41 -0.22 -12.59
C LYS A 107 22.66 0.45 -11.44
N TYR A 108 23.01 1.70 -11.10
CA TYR A 108 22.42 2.44 -9.99
C TYR A 108 20.88 2.50 -10.05
N TYR A 109 20.31 2.98 -11.16
CA TYR A 109 18.85 3.10 -11.30
C TYR A 109 18.14 1.74 -11.30
N ARG A 110 18.76 0.72 -11.89
CA ARG A 110 18.24 -0.65 -11.90
C ARG A 110 18.22 -1.25 -10.48
N ASP A 111 19.30 -1.09 -9.71
CA ASP A 111 19.37 -1.53 -8.32
C ASP A 111 18.29 -0.85 -7.46
N CYS A 112 18.07 0.46 -7.65
CA CYS A 112 16.99 1.18 -6.98
C CYS A 112 15.62 0.59 -7.33
N ALA A 113 15.35 0.29 -8.60
CA ALA A 113 14.09 -0.30 -9.04
C ALA A 113 13.85 -1.69 -8.40
N PHE A 114 14.88 -2.56 -8.39
CA PHE A 114 14.77 -3.88 -7.75
C PHE A 114 14.53 -3.78 -6.24
N LYS A 115 15.23 -2.87 -5.56
CA LYS A 115 15.02 -2.66 -4.13
C LYS A 115 13.60 -2.18 -3.83
N MET A 116 13.06 -1.25 -4.62
CA MET A 116 11.68 -0.79 -4.44
C MET A 116 10.66 -1.90 -4.69
N ALA A 117 10.85 -2.72 -5.74
CA ALA A 117 9.99 -3.88 -6.00
C ALA A 117 9.98 -4.86 -4.81
N ASN A 118 11.15 -5.16 -4.23
CA ASN A 118 11.26 -6.02 -3.05
C ASN A 118 10.56 -5.43 -1.81
N VAL A 119 10.62 -4.11 -1.63
CA VAL A 119 9.86 -3.43 -0.57
C VAL A 119 8.36 -3.65 -0.77
N VAL A 120 7.83 -3.55 -2.00
CA VAL A 120 6.39 -3.81 -2.25
C VAL A 120 6.03 -5.26 -1.93
N SER A 121 6.84 -6.22 -2.37
CA SER A 121 6.59 -7.65 -2.12
C SER A 121 6.56 -8.03 -0.64
N SER A 122 7.27 -7.31 0.24
CA SER A 122 7.19 -7.58 1.69
C SER A 122 5.83 -7.21 2.30
N PHE A 123 5.05 -6.33 1.66
CA PHE A 123 3.68 -5.99 2.08
C PHE A 123 2.60 -6.89 1.46
N GLU A 124 2.97 -7.75 0.50
CA GLU A 124 2.07 -8.78 -0.03
C GLU A 124 1.85 -9.90 0.99
N ILE A 125 2.70 -10.01 2.00
CA ILE A 125 2.64 -11.03 3.05
C ILE A 125 1.58 -10.71 4.12
N ASP A 126 0.95 -9.53 4.13
CA ASP A 126 0.04 -9.14 5.22
C ASP A 126 -1.39 -8.70 4.82
N VAL A 127 -2.33 -9.27 5.59
CA VAL A 127 -3.78 -9.07 5.77
C VAL A 127 -4.69 -9.54 4.63
N ASP A 128 -4.99 -10.84 4.62
CA ASP A 128 -6.33 -11.30 4.25
C ASP A 128 -7.26 -10.96 5.42
N VAL A 129 -8.33 -10.19 5.19
CA VAL A 129 -9.33 -9.90 6.23
C VAL A 129 -10.01 -11.20 6.71
N LYS A 130 -9.86 -12.31 5.96
CA LYS A 130 -10.28 -13.65 6.36
C LYS A 130 -9.31 -14.37 7.32
N THR A 131 -8.07 -13.90 7.49
CA THR A 131 -7.05 -14.57 8.32
C THR A 131 -6.71 -13.83 9.60
N VAL A 132 -7.35 -12.70 9.91
CA VAL A 132 -7.31 -12.14 11.26
C VAL A 132 -8.12 -13.10 12.15
N PRO A 133 -7.48 -13.90 13.03
CA PRO A 133 -8.25 -14.67 14.00
C PRO A 133 -8.85 -13.65 14.95
N ILE A 134 -10.18 -13.56 15.01
CA ILE A 134 -10.87 -12.71 15.99
C ILE A 134 -10.75 -13.31 17.41
N ASN A 135 -10.15 -14.49 17.56
CA ASN A 135 -10.16 -15.25 18.81
C ASN A 135 -8.73 -15.42 19.36
N GLU A 136 -8.39 -14.65 20.41
CA GLU A 136 -8.26 -15.12 21.81
C GLU A 136 -7.31 -14.27 22.68
N GLU A 137 -6.45 -13.42 22.13
CA GLU A 137 -5.48 -12.66 22.96
C GLU A 137 -6.06 -11.44 23.70
N ILE A 138 -7.32 -11.05 23.48
CA ILE A 138 -7.96 -9.99 24.26
C ILE A 138 -8.68 -10.53 25.51
N LEU A 139 -8.79 -11.86 25.66
CA LEU A 139 -9.48 -12.46 26.82
C LEU A 139 -8.59 -12.64 28.07
N GLU A 140 -7.27 -12.46 28.00
CA GLU A 140 -6.38 -12.71 29.16
C GLU A 140 -6.04 -11.48 30.01
N ILE A 141 -6.41 -10.25 29.61
CA ILE A 141 -6.12 -9.05 30.43
C ILE A 141 -7.18 -8.79 31.52
N GLN A 142 -8.23 -9.63 31.64
CA GLN A 142 -9.31 -9.41 32.61
C GLN A 142 -9.45 -10.44 33.74
N THR A 143 -8.55 -11.43 33.88
CA THR A 143 -8.58 -12.37 35.02
C THR A 143 -7.37 -12.30 35.96
N ALA A 144 -6.45 -11.33 35.79
CA ALA A 144 -5.28 -11.17 36.67
C ALA A 144 -5.34 -10.00 37.66
N ASN A 145 -6.46 -9.27 37.75
CA ASN A 145 -6.61 -8.13 38.66
C ASN A 145 -7.82 -8.22 39.62
N GLU A 146 -8.38 -9.42 39.80
CA GLU A 146 -9.29 -9.71 40.91
C GLU A 146 -8.76 -10.92 41.68
N GLY A 147 -7.77 -10.64 42.54
CA GLY A 147 -7.20 -11.54 43.54
C GLY A 147 -6.57 -10.71 44.64
#